data_AF-A0A7W0FL17-F1
#
_entry.id   AF-A0A7W0FL17-F1
#
_cell.length_a   1.000
_cell.length_b   1.000
_cell.length_c   1.000
_cell.angle_alpha   90.00
_cell.angle_beta   90.00
_cell.angle_gamma   90.00
#
_symmetry.space_group_name_H-M   'P 1'
#
loop_
_entity.id
_entity.type
_entity.pdbx_description
1 polymer ?
#
loop_
_entity_poly.entity_id
_entity_poly.type
_entity_poly.pdbx_seq_one_letter_code
_entity_poly.pdbx_strand_id
1 'polypeptide(L)'
;MTTMNDSEQKSSPKWNGTAKLVVALIASIVVFYLLYRFRVYLAPLLLSFLLAYLFHPLASFINKRFKIPWRVVSTLIFVLLFLIVIGLVTWGGISIVEQIQNLVKYLQTLIGDLPAFFADLSSKPLIIGTLEFDLVQFDMDSLWTQVQGVVEPILTNLGSLVGTIASGAATTVVGLIFIILIAYFIMIETGGVRE
;
A
#
# COMPACT_ATOMS: atom_id res chain seq x y z
N MET A 1 27.69 55.60 47.73
CA MET A 1 28.04 54.27 48.27
C MET A 1 27.34 53.24 47.39
N THR A 2 28.08 52.67 46.44
CA THR A 2 27.56 51.80 45.36
C THR A 2 28.04 50.38 45.59
N THR A 3 27.12 49.42 45.75
CA THR A 3 27.43 47.99 45.69
C THR A 3 26.79 47.43 44.42
N MET A 4 27.64 47.18 43.41
CA MET A 4 27.28 46.42 42.21
C MET A 4 27.08 44.96 42.61
N ASN A 5 25.92 44.41 42.27
CA ASN A 5 25.59 43.01 42.44
C ASN A 5 26.07 42.28 41.18
N ASP A 6 27.26 41.69 41.24
CA ASP A 6 27.79 40.85 40.16
C ASP A 6 26.90 39.63 39.98
N SER A 7 26.19 39.58 38.86
CA SER A 7 25.48 38.40 38.42
C SER A 7 26.50 37.30 38.11
N GLU A 8 26.66 36.33 39.01
CA GLU A 8 27.40 35.09 38.76
C GLU A 8 26.81 34.38 37.52
N GLN A 9 27.45 34.59 36.37
CA GLN A 9 27.19 33.80 35.18
C GLN A 9 27.65 32.37 35.46
N LYS A 10 26.70 31.47 35.72
CA LYS A 10 26.91 30.02 35.81
C LYS A 10 27.55 29.51 34.51
N SER A 11 28.88 29.47 34.48
CA SER A 11 29.65 28.89 33.39
C SER A 11 29.60 27.37 33.50
N SER A 12 29.04 26.70 32.49
CA SER A 12 29.00 25.25 32.43
C SER A 12 30.42 24.65 32.43
N PRO A 13 30.68 23.53 33.13
CA PRO A 13 32.01 22.92 33.20
C PRO A 13 32.60 22.67 31.81
N LYS A 14 33.89 22.94 31.60
CA LYS A 14 34.57 22.66 30.33
C LYS A 14 34.70 21.15 30.16
N TRP A 15 33.97 20.59 29.20
CA TRP A 15 33.94 19.16 28.93
C TRP A 15 35.32 18.65 28.48
N ASN A 16 35.81 17.57 29.10
CA ASN A 16 37.05 16.90 28.71
C ASN A 16 36.91 16.31 27.29
N GLY A 17 37.97 16.31 26.48
CA GLY A 17 37.97 15.82 25.10
C GLY A 17 37.48 14.38 24.96
N THR A 18 37.85 13.52 25.92
CA THR A 18 37.38 12.12 25.99
C THR A 18 35.88 12.04 26.27
N ALA A 19 35.34 12.90 27.13
CA ALA A 19 33.89 12.94 27.41
C ALA A 19 33.08 13.41 26.20
N LYS A 20 33.61 14.39 25.44
CA LYS A 20 33.00 14.83 24.17
C LYS A 20 33.01 13.69 23.13
N LEU A 21 34.07 12.90 23.07
CA LEU A 21 34.16 11.75 22.17
C LEU A 21 33.16 10.65 22.55
N VAL A 22 33.07 10.30 23.84
CA VAL A 22 32.10 9.30 24.33
C VAL A 22 30.67 9.75 24.06
N VAL A 23 30.32 11.02 24.33
CA VAL A 23 28.97 11.52 24.06
C VAL A 23 28.66 11.61 22.57
N ALA A 24 29.61 12.00 21.72
CA ALA A 24 29.44 11.96 20.27
C ALA A 24 29.22 10.53 19.76
N LEU A 25 29.97 9.55 20.30
CA LEU A 25 29.83 8.14 19.94
C LEU A 25 28.45 7.59 20.35
N ILE A 26 28.02 7.83 21.59
CA ILE A 26 26.70 7.42 22.09
C ILE A 26 25.59 8.10 21.27
N ALA A 27 25.68 9.40 21.03
CA ALA A 27 24.71 10.14 20.22
C ALA A 27 24.63 9.57 18.80
N SER A 28 25.77 9.23 18.19
CA SER A 28 25.83 8.62 16.86
C SER A 28 25.14 7.25 16.85
N ILE A 29 25.43 6.38 17.83
CA ILE A 29 24.75 5.08 17.98
C ILE A 29 23.24 5.25 18.12
N VAL A 30 22.79 6.22 18.94
CA VAL A 30 21.36 6.51 19.10
C VAL A 30 20.73 6.97 17.79
N VAL A 31 21.38 7.87 17.05
CA VAL A 31 20.89 8.32 15.74
C VAL A 31 20.81 7.17 14.74
N PHE A 32 21.84 6.34 14.62
CA PHE A 32 21.82 5.17 13.73
C PHE A 32 20.75 4.16 14.14
N TYR A 33 20.58 3.91 15.43
CA TYR A 33 19.54 3.03 15.95
C TYR A 33 18.14 3.58 15.65
N LEU A 34 17.92 4.88 15.86
CA LEU A 34 16.68 5.56 15.51
C LEU A 34 16.41 5.46 14.00
N LEU A 35 17.40 5.76 13.14
CA LEU A 35 17.25 5.65 11.69
C LEU A 35 16.91 4.21 11.27
N TYR A 36 17.56 3.21 11.86
CA TYR A 36 17.24 1.81 11.61
C TYR A 36 15.81 1.45 12.06
N ARG A 37 15.40 1.92 13.24
CA ARG A 37 14.07 1.66 13.83
C ARG A 37 12.96 2.35 13.02
N PHE A 38 13.19 3.57 12.57
CA PHE A 38 12.21 4.40 11.87
C PHE A 38 12.33 4.36 10.35
N ARG A 39 13.18 3.49 9.77
CA ARG A 39 13.39 3.39 8.32
C ARG A 39 12.10 3.25 7.50
N VAL A 40 11.11 2.56 8.04
CA VAL A 40 9.80 2.35 7.40
C VAL A 40 9.02 3.67 7.27
N TYR A 41 9.22 4.61 8.20
CA TYR A 41 8.58 5.93 8.19
C TYR A 41 9.40 6.99 7.44
N LEU A 42 10.71 6.78 7.29
CA LEU A 42 11.57 7.68 6.52
C LEU A 42 11.16 7.76 5.05
N ALA A 43 10.82 6.63 4.42
CA ALA A 43 10.43 6.63 3.01
C ALA A 43 9.17 7.49 2.74
N PRO A 44 8.04 7.32 3.46
CA PRO A 44 6.89 8.22 3.36
C PRO A 44 7.22 9.68 3.65
N LEU A 45 8.04 9.96 4.67
CA LEU A 45 8.43 11.32 5.02
C LEU A 45 9.20 11.99 3.89
N LEU A 46 10.22 11.33 3.35
CA LEU A 46 11.01 11.82 2.22
C LEU A 46 10.15 12.03 0.98
N LEU A 47 9.25 11.10 0.69
CA LEU A 47 8.29 11.26 -0.41
C LEU A 47 7.40 12.48 -0.20
N SER A 48 6.98 12.75 1.03
CA SER A 48 6.15 13.91 1.35
C SER A 48 6.89 15.22 1.08
N PHE A 49 8.16 15.31 1.49
CA PHE A 49 9.04 16.45 1.16
C PHE A 49 9.24 16.60 -0.34
N LEU A 50 9.51 15.50 -1.05
CA LEU A 50 9.66 15.51 -2.50
C LEU A 50 8.39 15.99 -3.20
N LEU A 51 7.22 15.52 -2.74
CA LEU A 51 5.92 15.89 -3.27
C LEU A 51 5.63 17.37 -3.05
N ALA A 52 5.85 17.88 -1.83
CA ALA A 52 5.72 19.31 -1.53
C ALA A 52 6.64 20.16 -2.42
N TYR A 53 7.90 19.75 -2.59
CA TYR A 53 8.85 20.42 -3.47
C TYR A 53 8.41 20.39 -4.94
N LEU A 54 7.90 19.25 -5.41
CA LEU A 54 7.40 19.07 -6.78
C LEU A 54 6.19 19.95 -7.08
N PHE A 55 5.25 20.08 -6.13
CA PHE A 55 4.04 20.90 -6.28
C PHE A 55 4.28 22.39 -6.01
N HIS A 56 5.40 22.76 -5.39
CA HIS A 56 5.78 24.15 -5.15
C HIS A 56 5.79 25.03 -6.42
N PRO A 57 6.46 24.68 -7.53
CA PRO A 57 6.41 25.47 -8.76
C PRO A 57 4.99 25.59 -9.31
N LEU A 58 4.19 24.52 -9.26
CA LEU A 58 2.81 24.52 -9.72
C LEU A 58 1.93 25.49 -8.91
N ALA A 59 2.03 25.45 -7.59
CA ALA A 59 1.31 26.37 -6.71
C ALA A 59 1.76 27.83 -6.92
N SER A 60 3.06 28.06 -7.10
CA SER A 60 3.59 29.39 -7.37
C SER A 60 3.07 29.97 -8.69
N PHE A 61 2.93 29.13 -9.72
CA PHE A 61 2.38 29.50 -11.01
C PHE A 61 0.90 29.89 -10.90
N ILE A 62 0.11 29.07 -10.20
CA ILE A 62 -1.33 29.32 -9.98
C ILE A 62 -1.54 30.57 -9.14
N ASN A 63 -0.80 30.74 -8.04
CA ASN A 63 -0.87 31.94 -7.21
C ASN A 63 -0.55 33.21 -8.03
N LYS A 64 0.56 33.21 -8.78
CA LYS A 64 0.94 34.38 -9.61
C LYS A 64 -0.07 34.69 -10.71
N ARG A 65 -0.63 33.66 -11.36
CA ARG A 65 -1.54 33.84 -12.50
C ARG A 65 -2.96 34.22 -12.09
N PHE A 66 -3.46 33.66 -10.99
CA PHE A 66 -4.84 33.83 -10.54
C PHE A 66 -4.99 34.71 -9.28
N LYS A 67 -3.88 35.18 -8.68
CA LYS A 67 -3.85 36.01 -7.47
C LYS A 67 -4.63 35.43 -6.27
N ILE A 68 -4.68 34.09 -6.18
CA ILE A 68 -5.37 33.35 -5.12
C ILE A 68 -4.42 33.22 -3.92
N PRO A 69 -4.88 33.39 -2.66
CA PRO A 69 -4.04 33.23 -1.49
C PRO A 69 -3.38 31.84 -1.45
N TRP A 70 -2.11 31.80 -1.04
CA TRP A 70 -1.27 30.60 -1.06
C TRP A 70 -1.93 29.38 -0.41
N ARG A 71 -2.60 29.59 0.73
CA ARG A 71 -3.29 28.54 1.49
C ARG A 71 -4.40 27.88 0.69
N VAL A 72 -5.15 28.66 -0.09
CA VAL A 72 -6.25 28.15 -0.93
C VAL A 72 -5.69 27.37 -2.11
N VAL A 73 -4.66 27.90 -2.79
CA VAL A 73 -4.00 27.19 -3.90
C VAL A 73 -3.44 25.85 -3.44
N SER A 74 -2.71 25.83 -2.33
CA SER A 74 -2.12 24.61 -1.77
C SER A 74 -3.21 23.59 -1.40
N THR A 75 -4.27 24.03 -0.71
CA THR A 75 -5.38 23.14 -0.34
C THR A 75 -6.07 22.57 -1.57
N LEU A 76 -6.34 23.39 -2.59
CA LEU A 76 -6.99 22.95 -3.82
C LEU A 76 -6.15 21.89 -4.56
N ILE A 77 -4.84 22.11 -4.70
CA ILE A 77 -3.92 21.16 -5.35
C ILE A 77 -3.92 19.82 -4.60
N PHE A 78 -3.75 19.85 -3.28
CA PHE A 78 -3.64 18.62 -2.49
C PHE A 78 -4.97 17.88 -2.34
N VAL A 79 -6.12 18.58 -2.29
CA VAL A 79 -7.44 17.95 -2.34
C VAL A 79 -7.69 17.30 -3.70
N LEU A 80 -7.35 17.99 -4.80
CA LEU A 80 -7.47 17.41 -6.13
C LEU A 80 -6.56 16.19 -6.31
N LEU A 81 -5.31 16.28 -5.84
CA LEU A 81 -4.37 15.16 -5.82
C LEU A 81 -4.92 13.98 -5.03
N PHE A 82 -5.46 14.23 -3.84
CA PHE A 82 -6.08 13.21 -2.99
C PHE A 82 -7.23 12.50 -3.69
N LEU A 83 -8.15 13.24 -4.31
CA LEU A 83 -9.28 12.68 -5.07
C LEU A 83 -8.81 11.85 -6.26
N ILE A 84 -7.83 12.34 -7.02
CA ILE A 84 -7.27 11.63 -8.17
C ILE A 84 -6.62 10.33 -7.72
N VAL A 85 -5.78 10.37 -6.69
CA VAL A 85 -5.05 9.20 -6.20
C VAL A 85 -6.00 8.16 -5.63
N ILE A 86 -6.95 8.55 -4.77
CA ILE A 86 -7.93 7.61 -4.21
C ILE A 86 -8.84 7.06 -5.32
N GLY A 87 -9.28 7.90 -6.25
CA GLY A 87 -10.07 7.47 -7.40
C GLY A 87 -9.34 6.43 -8.23
N LEU A 88 -8.08 6.67 -8.58
CA LEU A 88 -7.25 5.75 -9.36
C LEU A 88 -6.99 4.44 -8.63
N VAL A 89 -6.63 4.49 -7.33
CA VAL A 89 -6.34 3.29 -6.55
C VAL A 89 -7.61 2.46 -6.33
N THR A 90 -8.74 3.10 -6.04
CA THR A 90 -10.02 2.41 -5.85
C THR A 90 -10.49 1.80 -7.16
N TRP A 91 -10.47 2.56 -8.26
CA TRP A 91 -10.89 2.07 -9.57
C TRP A 91 -9.99 0.94 -10.08
N GLY A 92 -8.67 1.11 -9.97
CA GLY A 92 -7.71 0.08 -10.35
C GLY A 92 -7.82 -1.17 -9.48
N GLY A 93 -7.97 -1.00 -8.17
CA GLY A 93 -8.11 -2.10 -7.22
C GLY A 93 -9.37 -2.93 -7.46
N ILE A 94 -10.52 -2.27 -7.64
CA ILE A 94 -11.80 -2.95 -7.93
C ILE A 94 -11.70 -3.73 -9.24
N SER A 95 -11.18 -3.13 -10.31
CA SER A 95 -11.09 -3.78 -11.63
C SER A 95 -10.26 -5.07 -11.59
N ILE A 96 -9.11 -5.05 -10.89
CA ILE A 96 -8.26 -6.25 -10.76
C ILE A 96 -8.97 -7.32 -9.93
N VAL A 97 -9.55 -6.95 -8.79
CA VAL A 97 -10.24 -7.89 -7.90
C VAL A 97 -11.44 -8.53 -8.61
N GLU A 98 -12.21 -7.75 -9.35
CA GLU A 98 -13.36 -8.23 -10.11
C GLU A 98 -12.94 -9.23 -11.19
N GLN A 99 -11.86 -8.94 -11.94
CA GLN A 99 -11.32 -9.86 -12.94
C GLN A 99 -10.95 -11.22 -12.33
N ILE A 100 -10.29 -11.21 -11.17
CA ILE A 100 -9.92 -12.45 -10.47
C ILE A 100 -11.16 -13.16 -9.94
N GLN A 101 -12.12 -12.45 -9.36
CA GLN A 101 -13.36 -13.05 -8.88
C GLN A 101 -14.18 -13.68 -10.00
N ASN A 102 -14.23 -13.06 -11.19
CA ASN A 102 -14.92 -13.60 -12.35
C ASN A 102 -14.25 -14.89 -12.84
N LEU A 103 -12.91 -14.94 -12.85
CA LEU A 103 -12.18 -16.17 -13.15
C LEU A 103 -12.48 -17.26 -12.11
N VAL A 104 -12.45 -16.92 -10.81
CA VAL A 104 -12.76 -17.86 -9.73
C VAL A 104 -14.17 -18.41 -9.87
N LYS A 105 -15.17 -17.55 -10.10
CA LYS A 105 -16.56 -17.97 -10.33
C LYS A 105 -16.70 -18.85 -11.57
N TYR A 106 -16.07 -18.47 -12.68
CA TYR A 106 -16.08 -19.26 -13.91
C TYR A 106 -15.49 -20.65 -13.68
N LEU A 107 -14.35 -20.74 -12.99
CA LEU A 107 -13.79 -22.04 -12.63
C LEU A 107 -14.74 -22.81 -11.72
N GLN A 108 -15.29 -22.19 -10.66
CA GLN A 108 -16.26 -22.83 -9.77
C GLN A 108 -17.46 -23.43 -10.52
N THR A 109 -18.01 -22.70 -11.50
CA THR A 109 -19.08 -23.21 -12.36
C THR A 109 -18.62 -24.40 -13.18
N LEU A 110 -17.48 -24.30 -13.88
CA LEU A 110 -16.94 -25.42 -14.66
C LEU A 110 -16.77 -26.66 -13.80
N ILE A 111 -16.20 -26.51 -12.60
CA ILE A 111 -15.96 -27.61 -11.67
C ILE A 111 -17.28 -28.20 -11.16
N GLY A 112 -18.28 -27.36 -10.85
CA GLY A 112 -19.60 -27.82 -10.44
C GLY A 112 -20.35 -28.60 -11.54
N ASP A 113 -20.09 -28.28 -12.81
CA ASP A 113 -20.71 -28.93 -13.97
C ASP A 113 -19.99 -30.21 -14.42
N LEU A 114 -18.74 -30.43 -13.96
CA LEU A 114 -17.94 -31.61 -14.31
C LEU A 114 -18.65 -32.95 -14.00
N PRO A 115 -19.28 -33.16 -12.83
CA PRO A 115 -20.01 -34.40 -12.54
C PRO A 115 -21.15 -34.66 -13.54
N ALA A 116 -21.89 -33.62 -13.93
CA ALA A 116 -22.95 -33.73 -14.93
C ALA A 116 -22.37 -34.06 -16.32
N PHE A 117 -21.23 -33.46 -16.69
CA PHE A 117 -20.52 -33.81 -17.92
C PHE A 117 -20.08 -35.29 -17.93
N PHE A 118 -19.52 -35.81 -16.83
CA PHE A 118 -19.17 -37.23 -16.72
C PHE A 118 -20.39 -38.15 -16.72
N ALA A 119 -21.49 -37.75 -16.08
CA ALA A 119 -22.76 -38.48 -16.10
C ALA A 119 -23.34 -38.58 -17.52
N ASP A 120 -23.34 -37.47 -18.28
CA ASP A 120 -23.76 -37.43 -19.69
C ASP A 120 -22.84 -38.24 -20.62
N LEU A 121 -21.55 -38.36 -20.27
CA LEU A 121 -20.60 -39.18 -21.02
C LEU A 121 -20.78 -40.67 -20.72
N SER A 122 -21.07 -41.03 -19.47
CA SER A 122 -21.31 -42.42 -19.04
C SER A 122 -22.64 -43.00 -19.52
N SER A 123 -23.65 -42.15 -19.67
CA SER A 123 -25.00 -42.53 -20.13
C SER A 123 -25.09 -42.77 -21.64
N LYS A 124 -24.00 -42.51 -22.38
CA LYS A 124 -23.85 -42.89 -23.79
C LYS A 124 -22.93 -44.10 -23.86
N PRO A 125 -23.43 -45.32 -24.13
CA PRO A 125 -22.55 -46.47 -24.33
C PRO A 125 -21.60 -46.16 -25.48
N LEU A 126 -20.29 -46.21 -25.21
CA LEU A 126 -19.25 -46.04 -26.22
C LEU A 126 -19.21 -47.32 -27.05
N ILE A 127 -20.07 -47.39 -28.07
CA ILE A 127 -20.08 -48.49 -29.05
C ILE A 127 -18.93 -48.24 -30.02
N ILE A 128 -17.75 -48.79 -29.72
CA ILE A 128 -16.63 -48.85 -30.68
C ILE A 128 -16.74 -50.20 -31.39
N GLY A 129 -17.46 -50.25 -32.51
CA GLY A 129 -17.66 -51.47 -33.29
C GLY A 129 -18.53 -52.50 -32.56
N THR A 130 -17.94 -53.61 -32.11
CA THR A 130 -18.62 -54.74 -31.41
C THR A 130 -18.33 -54.82 -29.91
N LEU A 131 -17.57 -53.87 -29.35
CA LEU A 131 -17.22 -53.79 -27.93
C LEU A 131 -18.10 -52.73 -27.25
N GLU A 132 -19.01 -53.17 -26.37
CA GLU A 132 -19.74 -52.30 -25.44
C GLU A 132 -18.81 -51.96 -24.26
N PHE A 133 -18.25 -50.75 -24.27
CA PHE A 133 -17.58 -50.22 -23.09
C PHE A 133 -18.63 -49.64 -22.15
N ASP A 134 -19.01 -50.41 -21.14
CA ASP A 134 -19.89 -49.96 -20.07
C ASP A 134 -19.09 -49.13 -19.05
N LEU A 135 -19.19 -47.81 -19.17
CA LEU A 135 -18.49 -46.84 -18.32
C LEU A 135 -19.08 -46.76 -16.91
N VAL A 136 -20.21 -47.42 -16.66
CA VAL A 136 -20.91 -47.46 -15.36
C VAL A 136 -20.08 -48.16 -14.28
N GLN A 137 -19.17 -49.06 -14.65
CA GLN A 137 -18.26 -49.73 -13.70
C GLN A 137 -17.06 -48.86 -13.28
N PHE A 138 -16.84 -47.72 -13.92
CA PHE A 138 -15.71 -46.85 -13.59
C PHE A 138 -16.11 -45.96 -12.39
N ASP A 139 -15.32 -46.02 -11.31
CA ASP A 139 -15.57 -45.29 -10.06
C ASP A 139 -15.44 -43.77 -10.27
N MET A 140 -16.53 -43.15 -10.75
CA MET A 140 -16.61 -41.71 -11.02
C MET A 140 -16.40 -40.88 -9.76
N ASP A 141 -16.70 -41.44 -8.58
CA ASP A 141 -16.47 -40.77 -7.29
C ASP A 141 -14.98 -40.62 -7.01
N SER A 142 -14.16 -41.62 -7.38
CA SER A 142 -12.69 -41.55 -7.26
C SER A 142 -12.08 -40.47 -8.16
N LEU A 143 -12.56 -40.33 -9.41
CA LEU A 143 -12.11 -39.29 -10.35
C LEU A 143 -12.52 -37.90 -9.86
N TRP A 144 -13.75 -37.77 -9.35
CA TRP A 144 -14.24 -36.52 -8.77
C TRP A 144 -13.40 -36.08 -7.57
N THR A 145 -13.11 -37.01 -6.65
CA THR A 145 -12.29 -36.75 -5.46
C THR A 145 -10.87 -36.32 -5.84
N GLN A 146 -10.30 -36.91 -6.91
CA GLN A 146 -8.99 -36.54 -7.42
C GLN A 146 -8.98 -35.13 -8.05
N VAL A 147 -10.03 -34.77 -8.79
CA VAL A 147 -10.20 -33.42 -9.33
C VAL A 147 -10.35 -32.40 -8.20
N GLN A 148 -11.20 -32.66 -7.22
CA GLN A 148 -11.37 -31.79 -6.05
C GLN A 148 -10.04 -31.55 -5.32
N GLY A 149 -9.24 -32.61 -5.12
CA GLY A 149 -7.93 -32.50 -4.46
C GLY A 149 -6.92 -31.58 -5.15
N VAL A 150 -7.05 -31.36 -6.47
CA VAL A 150 -6.19 -30.42 -7.22
C VAL A 150 -6.80 -29.02 -7.28
N VAL A 151 -8.12 -28.95 -7.35
CA VAL A 151 -8.84 -27.73 -7.69
C VAL A 151 -9.20 -26.87 -6.48
N GLU A 152 -9.62 -27.48 -5.36
CA GLU A 152 -9.95 -26.76 -4.13
C GLU A 152 -8.78 -25.90 -3.61
N PRO A 153 -7.52 -26.40 -3.60
CA PRO A 153 -6.38 -25.59 -3.20
C PRO A 153 -6.17 -24.39 -4.13
N ILE A 154 -6.37 -24.55 -5.44
CA ILE A 154 -6.22 -23.45 -6.41
C ILE A 154 -7.27 -22.37 -6.16
N LEU A 155 -8.53 -22.74 -5.98
CA LEU A 155 -9.61 -21.80 -5.65
C LEU A 155 -9.35 -21.07 -4.32
N THR A 156 -8.89 -21.81 -3.32
CA THR A 156 -8.55 -21.26 -1.99
C THR A 156 -7.38 -20.28 -2.09
N ASN A 157 -6.34 -20.63 -2.84
CA ASN A 157 -5.18 -19.78 -3.07
C ASN A 157 -5.56 -18.51 -3.83
N LEU A 158 -6.43 -18.60 -4.86
CA LEU A 158 -6.95 -17.45 -5.58
C LEU A 158 -7.80 -16.54 -4.68
N GLY A 159 -8.64 -17.11 -3.82
CA GLY A 159 -9.39 -16.36 -2.81
C GLY A 159 -8.48 -15.63 -1.83
N SER A 160 -7.42 -16.29 -1.36
CA SER A 160 -6.41 -15.68 -0.49
C SER A 160 -5.64 -14.56 -1.19
N LEU A 161 -5.35 -14.71 -2.49
CA LEU A 161 -4.68 -13.70 -3.31
C LEU A 161 -5.55 -12.45 -3.47
N VAL A 162 -6.87 -12.61 -3.67
CA VAL A 162 -7.81 -11.48 -3.66
C VAL A 162 -7.75 -10.75 -2.32
N GLY A 163 -7.73 -11.50 -1.20
CA GLY A 163 -7.60 -10.93 0.15
C GLY A 163 -6.29 -10.18 0.35
N THR A 164 -5.15 -10.73 -0.09
CA THR A 164 -3.84 -10.08 0.05
C THR A 164 -3.74 -8.82 -0.82
N ILE A 165 -4.28 -8.82 -2.04
CA ILE A 165 -4.35 -7.63 -2.90
C ILE A 165 -5.22 -6.55 -2.26
N ALA A 166 -6.42 -6.91 -1.76
CA ALA A 166 -7.32 -5.96 -1.10
C ALA A 166 -6.69 -5.34 0.15
N SER A 167 -6.06 -6.17 1.00
CA SER A 167 -5.39 -5.70 2.22
C SER A 167 -4.14 -4.85 1.92
N GLY A 168 -3.36 -5.22 0.90
CA GLY A 168 -2.21 -4.44 0.43
C GLY A 168 -2.63 -3.10 -0.16
N ALA A 169 -3.73 -3.05 -0.93
CA ALA A 169 -4.30 -1.83 -1.45
C ALA A 169 -4.77 -0.90 -0.31
N ALA A 170 -5.50 -1.42 0.67
CA ALA A 170 -5.93 -0.64 1.84
C ALA A 170 -4.74 -0.04 2.60
N THR A 171 -3.69 -0.83 2.83
CA THR A 171 -2.46 -0.37 3.49
C THR A 171 -1.75 0.72 2.68
N THR A 172 -1.70 0.55 1.36
CA THR A 172 -1.12 1.53 0.44
C THR A 172 -1.92 2.83 0.42
N VAL A 173 -3.26 2.76 0.42
CA VAL A 173 -4.13 3.94 0.50
C VAL A 173 -3.86 4.70 1.79
N VAL A 174 -3.83 4.03 2.94
CA VAL A 174 -3.52 4.68 4.22
C VAL A 174 -2.14 5.36 4.18
N GLY A 175 -1.14 4.69 3.60
CA GLY A 175 0.20 5.26 3.41
C GLY A 175 0.21 6.49 2.50
N LEU A 176 -0.50 6.45 1.37
CA LEU A 176 -0.63 7.57 0.44
C LEU A 176 -1.34 8.76 1.08
N ILE A 177 -2.40 8.51 1.85
CA ILE A 177 -3.10 9.56 2.61
C ILE A 177 -2.12 10.25 3.57
N PHE A 178 -1.31 9.49 4.30
CA PHE A 178 -0.31 10.03 5.21
C PHE A 178 0.74 10.88 4.50
N ILE A 179 1.25 10.41 3.35
CA ILE A 179 2.22 11.14 2.52
C ILE A 179 1.63 12.47 2.03
N ILE A 180 0.41 12.42 1.48
CA ILE A 180 -0.30 13.60 0.96
C ILE A 180 -0.56 14.61 2.09
N LEU A 181 -0.94 14.14 3.28
CA LEU A 181 -1.23 15.00 4.43
C LEU A 181 0.03 15.70 4.93
N ILE A 182 1.15 15.00 5.07
CA ILE A 182 2.43 15.62 5.47
C ILE A 182 2.90 16.61 4.41
N ALA A 183 2.84 16.23 3.12
CA ALA A 183 3.22 17.11 2.03
C ALA A 183 2.36 18.39 2.01
N TYR A 184 1.06 18.26 2.24
CA TYR A 184 0.14 19.39 2.41
C TYR A 184 0.54 20.29 3.57
N PHE A 185 0.85 19.71 4.73
CA PHE A 185 1.27 20.48 5.91
C PHE A 185 2.57 21.25 5.66
N ILE A 186 3.56 20.61 5.03
CA ILE A 186 4.80 21.29 4.63
C ILE A 186 4.50 22.44 3.66
N MET A 187 3.64 22.20 2.67
CA MET A 187 3.30 23.19 1.65
C MET A 187 2.57 24.41 2.23
N ILE A 188 1.60 24.20 3.13
CA ILE A 188 0.83 25.31 3.70
C ILE A 188 1.72 26.18 4.61
N GLU A 189 2.66 25.56 5.32
CA GLU A 189 3.59 26.25 6.22
C GLU A 189 4.68 27.01 5.44
N THR A 190 5.21 26.43 4.35
CA THR A 190 6.27 27.07 3.54
C THR A 190 5.84 28.40 2.89
N GLY A 191 4.55 28.62 2.65
CA GLY A 191 4.06 29.90 2.14
C GLY A 191 3.80 30.96 3.20
N GLY A 192 3.87 30.62 4.49
CA GLY A 192 3.76 31.56 5.61
C GLY A 192 5.02 32.41 5.83
N VAL A 193 6.14 32.04 5.21
CA VAL A 193 7.44 32.74 5.35
C VAL A 193 7.61 33.87 4.31
N ARG A 194 6.54 34.24 3.60
CA ARG A 194 6.52 35.36 2.65
C ARG A 194 5.75 36.53 3.24
N GLU A 195 6.20 37.01 4.40
CA GLU A 195 5.88 38.33 4.95
C GLU A 195 7.19 39.02 5.34
#